data_AF-A0A380DLE9-F1
#
_entry.id   AF-A0A380DLE9-F1
#
_cell.length_a   1.000
_cell.length_b   1.000
_cell.length_c   1.000
_cell.angle_alpha   90.00
_cell.angle_beta   90.00
_cell.angle_gamma   90.00
#
_symmetry.space_group_name_H-M   'P 1'
#
loop_
_entity.id
_entity.type
_entity.pdbx_description
1 polymer ?
#
loop_
_entity_poly.entity_id
_entity_poly.type
_entity_poly.pdbx_seq_one_letter_code
_entity_poly.pdbx_strand_id
1 'polypeptide(L)'
;MFAKAINCLNSTDGEPCNECHICKGITQGTNSDVIEIDAASNNGVDEIRNIRDKVKYAPSESKYKVYIIDEVHMLTTGAFNALLKTLEEPPAHAILYWQRQNHIKFLQQSFLGHNVLILKQLA
;
A
#
# COMPACT_ATOMS: atom_id res chain seq x y z
N MET A 1 4.37 10.20 1.90
CA MET A 1 5.64 10.20 2.67
C MET A 1 6.20 8.79 2.84
N PHE A 2 5.41 7.85 3.34
CA PHE A 2 5.79 6.44 3.54
C PHE A 2 6.35 5.72 2.30
N ALA A 3 5.66 5.78 1.15
CA ALA A 3 6.13 5.13 -0.08
C ALA A 3 7.52 5.61 -0.53
N LYS A 4 7.84 6.89 -0.28
CA LYS A 4 9.17 7.44 -0.56
C LYS A 4 10.21 6.89 0.41
N ALA A 5 9.91 6.83 1.70
CA ALA A 5 10.86 6.34 2.71
C ALA A 5 11.33 4.91 2.41
N ILE A 6 10.41 4.05 1.95
CA ILE A 6 10.70 2.64 1.67
C ILE A 6 11.41 2.43 0.32
N ASN A 7 11.03 3.19 -0.71
CA ASN A 7 11.55 3.00 -2.06
C ASN A 7 12.69 3.96 -2.42
N CYS A 8 13.06 4.88 -1.54
CA CYS A 8 14.18 5.80 -1.75
C CYS A 8 15.50 5.03 -1.84
N LEU A 9 16.28 5.34 -2.89
CA LEU A 9 17.60 4.72 -3.10
C LEU A 9 18.65 5.19 -2.09
N ASN A 10 18.50 6.42 -1.59
CA ASN A 10 19.44 7.09 -0.70
C ASN A 10 18.75 7.50 0.60
N SER A 11 17.95 6.61 1.20
CA SER A 11 17.28 6.93 2.47
C SER A 11 18.30 6.97 3.61
N THR A 12 18.23 8.01 4.45
CA THR A 12 19.06 8.14 5.65
C THR A 12 18.12 8.15 6.86
N ASP A 13 18.33 7.23 7.81
CA ASP A 13 17.49 7.09 9.01
C ASP A 13 15.97 7.01 8.75
N GLY A 14 15.57 6.44 7.62
CA GLY A 14 14.16 6.33 7.22
C GLY A 14 13.59 7.58 6.54
N GLU A 15 14.36 8.65 6.42
CA GLU A 15 13.95 9.85 5.69
C GLU A 15 14.28 9.73 4.20
N PRO A 16 13.32 10.04 3.30
CA PRO A 16 13.56 10.02 1.86
C PRO A 16 14.41 11.21 1.41
N CYS A 17 15.39 10.97 0.54
CA CYS A 17 16.27 12.04 0.03
C CYS A 17 15.55 13.10 -0.81
N ASN A 18 14.35 12.81 -1.36
CA ASN A 18 13.59 13.67 -2.29
C ASN A 18 14.30 14.06 -3.60
N GLU A 19 15.55 13.64 -3.82
CA GLU A 19 16.34 14.02 -4.99
C GLU A 19 16.49 12.89 -6.03
N CYS A 20 16.39 11.63 -5.61
CA CYS A 20 16.51 10.48 -6.51
C CYS A 20 15.30 10.36 -7.45
N HIS A 21 15.48 9.66 -8.59
CA HIS A 21 14.42 9.51 -9.59
C HIS A 21 13.15 8.83 -9.03
N ILE A 22 13.30 7.86 -8.11
CA ILE A 22 12.17 7.23 -7.43
C ILE A 22 11.41 8.26 -6.58
N CYS A 23 12.09 9.02 -5.70
CA CYS A 23 11.41 10.02 -4.89
C CYS A 23 10.73 11.10 -5.73
N LYS A 24 11.36 11.54 -6.82
CA LYS A 24 10.78 12.51 -7.77
C LYS A 24 9.55 11.91 -8.46
N GLY A 25 9.64 10.69 -8.97
CA GLY A 25 8.52 10.00 -9.62
C GLY A 25 7.34 9.78 -8.69
N ILE A 26 7.59 9.40 -7.43
CA ILE A 26 6.53 9.29 -6.41
C ILE A 26 5.92 10.65 -6.09
N THR A 27 6.72 11.72 -6.02
CA THR A 27 6.21 13.09 -5.79
C THR A 27 5.32 13.57 -6.94
N GLN A 28 5.67 13.20 -8.16
CA GLN A 28 4.97 13.60 -9.38
C GLN A 28 3.81 12.65 -9.73
N GLY A 29 3.60 11.57 -8.99
CA GLY A 29 2.59 10.56 -9.28
C GLY A 29 2.85 9.74 -10.55
N THR A 30 4.10 9.74 -11.06
CA THR A 30 4.48 9.02 -12.29
C THR A 30 5.07 7.64 -12.03
N ASN A 31 5.36 7.32 -10.77
CA ASN A 31 5.91 6.02 -10.39
C ASN A 31 4.81 4.94 -10.41
N SER A 32 4.97 3.94 -11.27
CA SER A 32 3.99 2.87 -11.48
C SER A 32 3.94 1.83 -10.35
N ASP A 33 4.91 1.86 -9.44
CA ASP A 33 4.99 0.96 -8.29
C ASP A 33 4.32 1.53 -7.04
N VAL A 34 3.90 2.80 -7.06
CA VAL A 34 3.11 3.42 -5.99
C VAL A 34 1.71 3.67 -6.55
N ILE A 35 0.74 2.93 -6.02
CA ILE A 35 -0.64 2.95 -6.50
C ILE A 35 -1.52 3.47 -5.38
N GLU A 36 -2.12 4.64 -5.61
CA GLU A 36 -3.10 5.24 -4.70
C GLU A 36 -4.51 4.87 -5.14
N ILE A 37 -5.29 4.31 -4.23
CA ILE A 37 -6.66 3.85 -4.44
C ILE A 37 -7.55 4.63 -3.48
N ASP A 38 -8.41 5.47 -4.04
CA ASP A 38 -9.51 6.05 -3.29
C ASP A 38 -10.63 5.00 -3.19
N ALA A 39 -10.89 4.53 -1.97
CA ALA A 39 -11.94 3.56 -1.71
C ALA A 39 -13.34 4.13 -1.94
N ALA A 40 -13.56 5.45 -1.89
CA ALA A 40 -14.86 6.03 -2.21
C ALA A 40 -15.22 5.82 -3.68
N SER A 41 -14.23 5.93 -4.56
CA SER A 41 -14.38 5.73 -6.01
C SER A 41 -14.20 4.27 -6.46
N ASN A 42 -13.54 3.44 -5.65
CA ASN A 42 -13.20 2.04 -5.96
C ASN A 42 -13.71 1.07 -4.88
N ASN A 43 -14.96 1.23 -4.45
CA ASN A 43 -15.56 0.44 -3.35
C ASN A 43 -16.08 -0.95 -3.75
N GLY A 44 -16.11 -1.25 -5.05
CA GLY A 44 -16.65 -2.50 -5.60
C GLY A 44 -15.72 -3.70 -5.46
N VAL A 45 -16.31 -4.89 -5.52
CA VAL A 45 -15.57 -6.16 -5.38
C VAL A 45 -14.67 -6.40 -6.59
N ASP A 46 -15.10 -6.00 -7.78
CA ASP A 46 -14.41 -6.29 -9.03
C ASP A 46 -13.16 -5.41 -9.19
N GLU A 47 -13.22 -4.16 -8.73
CA GLU A 47 -12.10 -3.24 -8.63
C GLU A 47 -11.01 -3.80 -7.73
N ILE A 48 -11.37 -4.27 -6.52
CA ILE A 48 -10.41 -4.88 -5.60
C ILE A 48 -9.84 -6.20 -6.16
N ARG A 49 -10.64 -7.00 -6.86
CA ARG A 49 -10.13 -8.21 -7.54
C ARG A 49 -9.09 -7.86 -8.60
N ASN A 50 -9.35 -6.83 -9.40
CA ASN A 50 -8.39 -6.33 -10.39
C ASN A 50 -7.10 -5.84 -9.72
N ILE A 51 -7.20 -5.14 -8.60
CA ILE A 51 -6.05 -4.71 -7.81
C ILE A 51 -5.28 -5.92 -7.29
N ARG A 52 -5.95 -6.90 -6.67
CA ARG A 52 -5.33 -8.13 -6.19
C ARG A 52 -4.56 -8.85 -7.29
N ASP A 53 -5.13 -8.96 -8.48
CA ASP A 53 -4.45 -9.62 -9.59
C ASP A 53 -3.23 -8.81 -10.06
N LYS A 54 -3.28 -7.47 -9.97
CA LYS A 54 -2.14 -6.59 -10.23
C LYS A 54 -1.04 -6.61 -9.16
N VAL A 55 -1.40 -6.93 -7.91
CA VAL A 55 -0.47 -7.03 -6.76
C VAL A 55 0.54 -8.17 -6.96
N LYS A 56 0.16 -9.22 -7.69
CA LYS A 56 1.02 -10.37 -7.98
C LYS A 56 2.23 -10.02 -8.85
N TYR A 57 2.15 -8.96 -9.65
CA TYR A 57 3.26 -8.54 -10.50
C TYR A 57 4.34 -7.84 -9.68
N ALA A 58 5.60 -8.19 -9.96
CA ALA A 58 6.77 -7.55 -9.40
C ALA A 58 6.79 -6.04 -9.68
N PRO A 59 7.43 -5.23 -8.82
CA PRO A 59 7.65 -3.82 -9.10
C PRO A 59 8.57 -3.65 -10.33
N SER A 60 8.38 -2.55 -11.04
CA SER A 60 9.10 -2.25 -12.29
C SER A 60 10.42 -1.53 -12.03
N GLU A 61 10.41 -0.50 -11.20
CA GLU A 61 11.56 0.37 -10.92
C GLU A 61 11.92 0.42 -9.42
N SER A 62 10.94 0.21 -8.56
CA SER A 62 11.06 0.35 -7.11
C SER A 62 11.36 -0.97 -6.42
N LYS A 63 11.91 -0.91 -5.21
CA LYS A 63 12.17 -2.12 -4.41
C LYS A 63 10.89 -2.82 -3.96
N TYR A 64 9.86 -2.04 -3.64
CA TYR A 64 8.55 -2.51 -3.22
C TYR A 64 7.44 -1.84 -4.00
N LYS A 65 6.37 -2.59 -4.23
CA LYS A 65 5.12 -2.09 -4.83
C LYS A 65 4.18 -1.68 -3.71
N VAL A 66 3.93 -0.39 -3.56
CA VAL A 66 3.17 0.19 -2.45
C VAL A 66 1.76 0.52 -2.92
N TYR A 67 0.76 -0.11 -2.30
CA TYR A 67 -0.65 0.16 -2.51
C TYR A 67 -1.17 1.00 -1.35
N ILE A 68 -1.53 2.24 -1.62
CA ILE A 68 -2.09 3.18 -0.66
C ILE A 68 -3.59 3.20 -0.84
N ILE A 69 -4.35 2.73 0.16
CA ILE A 69 -5.82 2.77 0.14
C ILE A 69 -6.27 3.91 1.05
N ASP A 70 -6.86 4.95 0.48
CA ASP A 70 -7.47 6.04 1.23
C ASP A 70 -8.95 5.74 1.52
N GLU A 71 -9.43 6.20 2.67
CA GLU A 71 -10.81 6.02 3.14
C GLU A 71 -11.32 4.58 3.06
N VAL A 72 -10.50 3.60 3.45
CA VAL A 72 -10.80 2.15 3.37
C VAL A 72 -12.15 1.73 3.96
N HIS A 73 -12.74 2.54 4.85
CA HIS A 73 -14.08 2.34 5.40
C HIS A 73 -15.22 2.44 4.36
N MET A 74 -14.95 3.07 3.21
CA MET A 74 -15.90 3.20 2.11
C MET A 74 -15.99 1.93 1.24
N LEU A 75 -15.09 0.96 1.43
CA LEU A 75 -15.14 -0.32 0.73
C LEU A 75 -16.38 -1.12 1.15
N THR A 76 -17.02 -1.78 0.18
CA THR A 76 -18.08 -2.74 0.49
C THR A 76 -17.53 -3.95 1.23
N THR A 77 -18.37 -4.65 2.00
CA THR A 77 -17.97 -5.88 2.71
C THR A 77 -17.38 -6.93 1.77
N GLY A 78 -17.91 -7.05 0.55
CA GLY A 78 -17.39 -7.97 -0.47
C GLY A 78 -15.99 -7.58 -0.95
N ALA A 79 -15.74 -6.28 -1.12
CA ALA A 79 -14.45 -5.73 -1.54
C ALA A 79 -13.41 -5.94 -0.44
N PHE A 80 -13.78 -5.68 0.81
CA PHE A 80 -12.91 -5.92 1.96
C PHE A 80 -12.52 -7.40 2.08
N ASN A 81 -13.49 -8.33 1.95
CA ASN A 81 -13.22 -9.77 1.97
C ASN A 81 -12.32 -10.25 0.81
N ALA A 82 -12.44 -9.62 -0.37
CA ALA A 82 -11.54 -9.90 -1.49
C ALA A 82 -10.11 -9.43 -1.20
N LEU A 83 -9.95 -8.30 -0.50
CA LEU A 83 -8.66 -7.78 -0.06
C LEU A 83 -8.02 -8.67 1.01
N LEU A 84 -8.80 -9.19 1.98
CA LEU A 84 -8.32 -10.09 3.04
C LEU A 84 -7.56 -11.29 2.48
N LYS A 85 -8.06 -11.91 1.41
CA LYS A 85 -7.37 -13.03 0.73
C LYS A 85 -5.97 -12.66 0.21
N THR A 86 -5.76 -11.40 -0.11
CA THR A 86 -4.46 -10.87 -0.57
C THR A 86 -3.51 -10.63 0.60
N LEU A 87 -4.05 -10.32 1.78
CA LEU A 87 -3.29 -10.11 3.02
C LEU A 87 -2.87 -11.43 3.66
N GLU A 88 -3.63 -12.51 3.44
CA GLU A 88 -3.31 -13.86 3.93
C GLU A 88 -2.08 -14.46 3.24
N GLU A 89 -1.89 -14.22 1.93
CA GLU A 89 -0.74 -14.67 1.14
C GLU A 89 -0.14 -13.52 0.32
N PRO A 90 0.51 -12.55 0.98
CA PRO A 90 1.02 -11.36 0.31
C PRO A 90 2.32 -11.69 -0.45
N PRO A 91 2.47 -11.23 -1.71
CA PRO A 91 3.75 -11.32 -2.41
C PRO A 91 4.84 -10.60 -1.63
N ALA A 92 6.06 -11.16 -1.60
CA ALA A 92 7.16 -10.61 -0.82
C ALA A 92 7.53 -9.16 -1.19
N HIS A 93 7.17 -8.69 -2.38
CA HIS A 93 7.43 -7.34 -2.88
C HIS A 93 6.26 -6.36 -2.70
N ALA A 94 5.10 -6.81 -2.24
CA ALA A 94 3.90 -5.98 -2.14
C ALA A 94 3.72 -5.42 -0.73
N ILE A 95 3.50 -4.11 -0.62
CA ILE A 95 3.23 -3.42 0.65
C ILE A 95 1.87 -2.74 0.53
N LEU A 96 0.97 -3.02 1.46
CA LEU A 96 -0.34 -2.38 1.57
C LEU A 96 -0.31 -1.36 2.71
N TYR A 97 -0.63 -0.10 2.42
CA TYR A 97 -0.67 1.01 3.35
C TYR A 97 -2.07 1.64 3.34
N TRP A 98 -2.68 1.87 4.50
CA TRP A 98 -4.04 2.41 4.58
C TRP A 98 -3.99 3.80 5.21
N GLN A 99 -4.52 4.80 4.50
CA GLN A 99 -4.64 6.14 5.04
C GLN A 99 -6.02 6.32 5.68
N ARG A 100 -5.99 6.84 6.92
CA ARG A 100 -7.10 7.10 7.84
C ARG A 100 -7.84 5.90 8.46
N GLN A 101 -7.95 5.95 9.80
CA GLN A 101 -9.16 5.62 10.54
C GLN A 101 -9.06 6.05 12.01
N ASN A 102 -9.94 6.96 12.44
CA ASN A 102 -10.13 7.30 13.86
C ASN A 102 -10.80 6.17 14.67
N HIS A 103 -11.31 5.11 14.03
CA HIS A 103 -12.21 4.16 14.70
C HIS A 103 -11.97 2.67 14.45
N ILE A 104 -10.95 2.25 13.69
CA ILE A 104 -10.68 0.82 13.58
C ILE A 104 -9.49 0.39 14.42
N LYS A 105 -9.79 -0.38 15.47
CA LYS A 105 -8.84 -1.32 16.07
C LYS A 105 -8.65 -2.47 15.09
N PHE A 106 -7.80 -2.30 14.07
CA PHE A 106 -7.34 -3.43 13.26
C PHE A 106 -6.15 -4.10 13.95
N LEU A 107 -6.21 -5.42 13.95
CA LEU A 107 -5.35 -6.35 14.67
C LEU A 107 -3.86 -6.05 14.40
N GLN A 108 -3.08 -5.83 15.47
CA GLN A 108 -1.76 -6.46 15.54
C GLN A 108 -2.02 -7.97 15.61
N GLN A 109 -2.35 -8.60 14.47
CA GLN A 109 -1.96 -9.99 14.33
C GLN A 109 -0.56 -9.92 13.78
N SER A 110 0.37 -10.27 14.67
CA SER A 110 1.73 -10.63 14.36
C SER A 110 1.74 -11.62 13.19
N PHE A 111 1.70 -11.13 11.95
CA PHE A 111 2.22 -11.88 10.81
C PHE A 111 3.73 -11.77 10.87
N LEU A 112 4.30 -12.39 11.91
CA LEU A 112 5.69 -12.78 12.03
C LEU A 112 5.97 -13.72 10.84
N GLY A 113 6.35 -13.16 9.70
CA GLY A 113 6.80 -13.94 8.54
C GLY A 113 6.45 -13.39 7.15
N HIS A 114 5.54 -12.41 7.03
CA HIS A 114 5.10 -11.90 5.72
C HIS A 114 5.19 -10.37 5.65
N ASN A 115 5.68 -9.84 4.52
CA ASN A 115 6.06 -8.42 4.29
C ASN A 115 4.87 -7.43 4.25
N VAL A 116 3.90 -7.55 5.15
CA VAL A 116 2.75 -6.64 5.23
C VAL A 116 2.99 -5.66 6.37
N LEU A 117 3.25 -4.41 6.00
CA LEU A 117 3.50 -3.33 6.95
C LEU A 117 2.26 -2.43 7.07
N ILE A 118 1.39 -2.72 8.05
CA ILE A 118 0.25 -1.87 8.39
C ILE A 118 0.75 -0.78 9.35
N LEU A 119 1.07 0.41 8.83
CA LEU A 119 1.37 1.56 9.68
C LEU A 119 0.09 2.26 10.12
N LYS A 120 -0.14 2.25 11.43
CA LYS A 120 -1.14 3.09 12.08
C LYS A 120 -0.58 4.50 12.23
N GLN A 121 -1.19 5.50 11.61
CA GLN A 121 -0.94 6.89 11.98
C GLN A 121 -1.50 7.09 13.39
N LEU A 122 -0.65 7.25 14.39
CA LEU A 122 -1.06 7.75 15.71
C LEU A 122 -1.28 9.25 15.57
N ALA A 123 -2.54 9.67 15.64
CA ALA A 123 -2.95 11.01 16.03
C ALA A 123 -4.03 10.85 17.11
#